data_AF-A0A482UVZ8-F1
#
_entry.id   AF-A0A482UVZ8-F1
#
_cell.length_a   1.000
_cell.length_b   1.000
_cell.length_c   1.000
_cell.angle_alpha   90.00
_cell.angle_beta   90.00
_cell.angle_gamma   90.00
#
_symmetry.space_group_name_H-M   'P 1'
#
loop_
_entity.id
_entity.type
_entity.pdbx_description
1 polymer ?
#
loop_
_entity_poly.entity_id
_entity_poly.type
_entity_poly.pdbx_seq_one_letter_code
_entity_poly.pdbx_strand_id
1 'polypeptide(L)'
;MMIHAYLFIAALGLVVWCGAQQCEYNYGSTTDSTKQVEVFWINMDRSVDRRKAMDAHLNQLGILHRRVRGISLDDIYFPEDILSTWNTYEAQIQTKEAIPTSYVHKETNKTIQFTHVMNGLVGRVKGNRLKEIGCTSSHLEAMRQAIFFNRTASPYALITEDDIFIPFNIDFQGLVASAPKDFSILQLFNSNEGSMVNYWKAYTRRGELWTENLQRKASAFWSTCAYLINREALRPIIQKIAYVKNDKVHLTIVAGMVAIICFYHIYCSCHSNITLTCI
;
A
#
# COMPACT_ATOMS: atom_id res chain seq x y z
N MET A 1 11.31 -3.96 -24.41
CA MET A 1 11.93 -5.14 -23.78
C MET A 1 11.19 -5.42 -22.48
N MET A 2 10.12 -6.23 -22.56
CA MET A 2 9.24 -6.54 -21.42
C MET A 2 9.83 -7.72 -20.64
N ILE A 3 10.32 -7.44 -19.43
CA ILE A 3 10.72 -8.49 -18.49
C ILE A 3 9.43 -8.94 -17.79
N HIS A 4 8.91 -10.10 -18.21
CA HIS A 4 7.88 -10.81 -17.45
C HIS A 4 8.56 -11.44 -16.23
N ALA A 5 8.23 -10.96 -15.03
CA ALA A 5 8.68 -11.59 -13.80
C ALA A 5 7.81 -12.83 -13.56
N TYR A 6 8.36 -14.00 -13.85
CA TYR A 6 7.76 -15.28 -13.47
C TYR A 6 8.17 -15.63 -12.04
N LEU A 7 7.20 -15.83 -11.16
CA LEU A 7 7.41 -16.37 -9.84
C LEU A 7 7.74 -17.87 -9.97
N PHE A 8 9.03 -18.20 -9.94
CA PHE A 8 9.51 -19.58 -9.92
C PHE A 8 9.49 -20.11 -8.48
N ILE A 9 8.45 -20.88 -8.13
CA ILE A 9 8.49 -21.74 -6.94
C ILE A 9 9.18 -23.03 -7.36
N ALA A 10 10.47 -23.15 -7.04
CA ALA A 10 11.22 -24.39 -7.21
C ALA A 10 10.84 -25.39 -6.12
N ALA A 11 9.86 -26.25 -6.41
CA ALA A 11 9.69 -27.53 -5.73
C ALA A 11 10.03 -28.63 -6.75
N LEU A 12 11.21 -29.22 -6.60
CA LEU A 12 11.60 -30.44 -7.31
C LEU A 12 10.74 -31.60 -6.81
N GLY A 13 9.78 -32.04 -7.62
CA GLY A 13 9.03 -33.28 -7.39
C GLY A 13 7.69 -33.31 -8.13
N LEU A 14 7.68 -33.92 -9.32
CA LEU A 14 6.54 -34.15 -10.21
C LEU A 14 5.82 -32.89 -10.75
N VAL A 15 6.15 -32.52 -11.99
CA VAL A 15 5.15 -31.93 -12.89
C VAL A 15 4.22 -33.07 -13.30
N VAL A 16 3.16 -33.29 -12.52
CA VAL A 16 1.98 -33.98 -13.05
C VAL A 16 1.37 -33.02 -14.05
N TRP A 17 1.54 -33.32 -15.34
CA TRP A 17 0.72 -32.72 -16.39
C TRP A 17 -0.70 -33.24 -16.18
N CYS A 18 -1.48 -32.53 -15.36
CA CYS A 18 -2.92 -32.72 -15.29
C CYS A 18 -3.47 -32.13 -16.58
N GLY A 19 -3.71 -32.98 -17.58
CA GLY A 19 -4.21 -32.56 -18.87
C GLY A 19 -5.57 -31.89 -18.69
N ALA A 20 -5.67 -30.59 -18.96
CA ALA A 20 -6.89 -29.79 -19.16
C ALA A 20 -8.08 -30.09 -18.22
N GLN A 21 -7.86 -30.66 -17.05
CA GLN A 21 -8.87 -30.77 -16.02
C GLN A 21 -8.83 -29.42 -15.35
N GLN A 22 -9.72 -28.52 -15.77
CA GLN A 22 -10.06 -27.35 -14.98
C GLN A 22 -10.21 -27.85 -13.55
N CYS A 23 -9.31 -27.42 -12.66
CA CYS A 23 -9.56 -27.56 -11.25
C CYS A 23 -10.82 -26.72 -11.00
N GLU A 24 -11.98 -27.36 -11.05
CA GLU A 24 -13.23 -26.79 -10.58
C GLU A 24 -13.04 -26.56 -9.09
N TYR A 25 -12.54 -25.38 -8.75
CA TYR A 25 -12.57 -24.90 -7.38
C TYR A 25 -14.03 -24.70 -7.05
N ASN A 26 -14.58 -25.64 -6.27
CA ASN A 26 -15.86 -25.45 -5.61
C ASN A 26 -15.74 -24.18 -4.77
N TYR A 27 -16.34 -23.11 -5.27
CA TYR A 27 -16.52 -21.88 -4.53
C TYR A 27 -17.37 -22.22 -3.32
N GLY A 28 -16.74 -22.42 -2.17
CA GLY A 28 -17.44 -22.31 -0.90
C GLY A 28 -17.97 -20.89 -0.83
N SER A 29 -19.20 -20.67 -1.30
CA SER A 29 -19.85 -19.38 -1.20
C SER A 29 -19.90 -19.07 0.28
N THR A 30 -19.06 -18.16 0.75
CA THR A 30 -19.35 -17.50 2.01
C THR A 30 -20.66 -16.78 1.76
N THR A 31 -21.73 -17.31 2.33
CA THR A 31 -23.12 -16.89 2.06
C THR A 31 -23.39 -15.45 2.48
N ASP A 32 -22.46 -14.85 3.22
CA ASP A 32 -22.52 -13.47 3.68
C ASP A 32 -21.55 -12.58 2.88
N SER A 33 -22.00 -12.14 1.70
CA SER A 33 -21.30 -11.16 0.86
C SER A 33 -20.95 -9.86 1.60
N THR A 34 -21.62 -9.56 2.72
CA THR A 34 -21.35 -8.37 3.51
C THR A 34 -20.03 -8.44 4.29
N LYS A 35 -19.45 -9.64 4.49
CA LYS A 35 -18.18 -9.84 5.19
C LYS A 35 -17.00 -10.16 4.27
N GLN A 36 -17.19 -10.04 2.96
CA GLN A 36 -16.11 -10.29 2.01
C GLN A 36 -15.01 -9.21 2.10
N VAL A 37 -13.76 -9.65 2.02
CA VAL A 37 -12.61 -8.74 1.87
C VAL A 37 -12.70 -8.08 0.49
N GLU A 38 -12.78 -6.76 0.47
CA GLU A 38 -12.79 -5.97 -0.76
C GLU A 38 -11.34 -5.67 -1.20
N VAL A 39 -11.11 -5.77 -2.51
CA VAL A 39 -9.82 -5.46 -3.14
C VAL A 39 -9.81 -4.04 -3.68
N PHE A 40 -8.92 -3.21 -3.18
CA PHE A 40 -8.64 -1.86 -3.68
C PHE A 40 -7.37 -1.91 -4.52
N TRP A 41 -7.51 -1.80 -5.84
CA TRP A 41 -6.37 -1.92 -6.74
C TRP A 41 -6.05 -0.58 -7.40
N ILE A 42 -4.77 -0.21 -7.39
CA ILE A 42 -4.28 1.09 -7.85
C ILE A 42 -3.93 1.00 -9.32
N ASN A 43 -4.41 1.96 -10.10
CA ASN A 43 -4.15 2.02 -11.53
C ASN A 43 -4.14 3.46 -12.05
N MET A 44 -3.15 3.78 -12.88
CA MET A 44 -3.07 5.07 -13.56
C MET A 44 -4.15 5.16 -14.64
N ASP A 45 -4.78 6.32 -14.84
CA ASP A 45 -5.83 6.49 -15.87
C ASP A 45 -5.37 6.21 -17.29
N ARG A 46 -4.09 6.48 -17.59
CA ARG A 46 -3.48 6.16 -18.89
C ARG A 46 -3.34 4.64 -19.13
N SER A 47 -3.39 3.82 -18.10
CA SER A 47 -3.17 2.37 -18.18
C SER A 47 -4.50 1.63 -18.40
N VAL A 48 -5.19 1.98 -19.49
CA VAL A 48 -6.54 1.50 -19.83
C VAL A 48 -6.61 -0.02 -19.99
N ASP A 49 -5.65 -0.62 -20.67
CA ASP A 49 -5.65 -2.07 -20.93
C ASP A 49 -5.38 -2.88 -19.67
N ARG A 50 -4.45 -2.42 -18.82
CA ARG A 50 -4.19 -3.02 -17.49
C ARG A 50 -5.44 -2.95 -16.62
N ARG A 51 -6.17 -1.83 -16.67
CA ARG A 51 -7.46 -1.70 -15.99
C ARG A 51 -8.46 -2.74 -16.46
N LYS A 52 -8.67 -2.86 -17.78
CA LYS A 52 -9.61 -3.85 -18.34
C LYS A 52 -9.22 -5.27 -17.94
N ALA A 53 -7.94 -5.59 -17.98
CA ALA A 53 -7.42 -6.90 -17.58
C ALA A 53 -7.67 -7.19 -16.10
N MET A 54 -7.37 -6.23 -15.20
CA MET A 54 -7.60 -6.38 -13.76
C MET A 54 -9.09 -6.49 -13.41
N ASP A 55 -9.93 -5.65 -14.03
CA ASP A 55 -11.39 -5.72 -13.87
C ASP A 55 -11.91 -7.09 -14.32
N ALA A 56 -11.51 -7.58 -15.50
CA ALA A 56 -11.91 -8.90 -15.97
C ALA A 56 -11.44 -10.03 -15.04
N HIS A 57 -10.17 -9.97 -14.60
CA HIS A 57 -9.55 -10.95 -13.73
C HIS A 57 -10.27 -11.09 -12.38
N LEU A 58 -10.51 -9.97 -11.69
CA LEU A 58 -11.17 -10.00 -10.38
C LEU A 58 -12.66 -10.35 -10.49
N ASN A 59 -13.36 -9.91 -11.55
CA ASN A 59 -14.74 -10.31 -11.80
C ASN A 59 -14.87 -11.81 -12.09
N GLN A 60 -13.92 -12.39 -12.85
CA GLN A 60 -13.89 -13.82 -13.13
C GLN A 60 -13.74 -14.65 -11.84
N LEU A 61 -12.98 -14.14 -10.86
CA LEU A 61 -12.82 -14.78 -9.56
C LEU A 61 -13.97 -14.50 -8.58
N GLY A 62 -14.96 -13.68 -8.96
CA GLY A 62 -16.05 -13.26 -8.06
C GLY A 62 -15.55 -12.45 -6.86
N ILE A 63 -14.40 -11.78 -6.99
CA ILE A 63 -13.80 -10.98 -5.92
C ILE A 63 -14.42 -9.60 -5.94
N LEU A 64 -14.96 -9.15 -4.80
CA LEU A 64 -15.41 -7.77 -4.66
C LEU A 64 -14.22 -6.82 -4.77
N HIS A 65 -14.29 -5.88 -5.71
CA HIS A 65 -13.16 -4.98 -5.95
C HIS A 65 -13.56 -3.56 -6.31
N ARG A 66 -12.59 -2.66 -6.19
CA ARG A 66 -12.67 -1.25 -6.53
C ARG A 66 -11.34 -0.75 -7.07
N ARG A 67 -11.41 -0.05 -8.19
CA ARG A 67 -10.28 0.72 -8.72
C ARG A 67 -10.04 1.97 -7.87
N VAL A 68 -8.81 2.18 -7.46
CA VAL A 68 -8.30 3.45 -6.94
C VAL A 68 -7.46 4.10 -8.02
N ARG A 69 -7.76 5.37 -8.34
CA ARG A 69 -6.98 6.14 -9.31
C ARG A 69 -5.57 6.34 -8.76
N GLY A 70 -4.56 5.96 -9.55
CA GLY A 70 -3.17 6.26 -9.25
C GLY A 70 -2.91 7.77 -9.34
N ILE A 71 -2.17 8.29 -8.38
CA ILE A 71 -1.86 9.71 -8.20
C ILE A 71 -0.55 10.03 -8.90
N SER A 72 -0.61 10.95 -9.86
CA SER A 72 0.57 11.53 -10.49
C SER A 72 1.09 12.74 -9.71
N LEU A 73 2.29 13.23 -10.04
CA LEU A 73 2.82 14.43 -9.40
C LEU A 73 1.96 15.67 -9.69
N ASP A 74 1.35 15.75 -10.88
CA ASP A 74 0.46 16.85 -11.25
C ASP A 74 -0.86 16.84 -10.43
N ASP A 75 -1.20 15.72 -9.81
CA ASP A 75 -2.37 15.62 -8.93
C ASP A 75 -2.08 16.18 -7.52
N ILE A 76 -0.81 16.47 -7.19
CA ILE A 76 -0.35 16.88 -5.87
C ILE A 76 0.17 18.32 -5.93
N TYR A 77 -0.44 19.21 -5.16
CA TYR A 77 0.14 20.52 -4.89
C TYR A 77 1.20 20.42 -3.79
N PHE A 78 2.38 20.96 -4.06
CA PHE A 78 3.46 21.08 -3.10
C PHE A 78 3.68 22.55 -2.74
N PRO A 79 3.39 22.95 -1.49
CA PRO A 79 3.79 24.25 -0.96
C PRO A 79 5.31 24.48 -1.06
N GLU A 80 5.75 25.72 -1.21
CA GLU A 80 7.19 26.04 -1.41
C GLU A 80 8.01 25.75 -0.13
N ASP A 81 7.44 25.96 1.05
CA ASP A 81 8.05 25.57 2.34
C ASP A 81 8.26 24.06 2.48
N ILE A 82 7.43 23.25 1.83
CA ILE A 82 7.59 21.79 1.74
C ILE A 82 8.64 21.42 0.67
N LEU A 83 8.59 22.06 -0.51
CA LEU A 83 9.56 21.83 -1.60
C LEU A 83 10.97 22.31 -1.30
N SER A 84 11.14 23.23 -0.37
CA SER A 84 12.48 23.68 0.04
C SER A 84 13.16 22.68 0.99
N THR A 85 12.40 21.78 1.63
CA THR A 85 12.90 20.89 2.70
C THR A 85 12.84 19.40 2.36
N TRP A 86 12.08 18.97 1.34
CA TRP A 86 11.80 17.54 1.06
C TRP A 86 13.01 16.63 0.82
N ASN A 87 14.16 17.19 0.39
CA ASN A 87 15.39 16.45 0.13
C ASN A 87 16.44 16.65 1.23
N THR A 88 16.05 17.24 2.35
CA THR A 88 16.87 17.48 3.54
C THR A 88 16.45 16.53 4.67
N TYR A 89 17.12 16.63 5.83
CA TYR A 89 16.68 15.98 7.07
C TYR A 89 15.67 16.83 7.86
N GLU A 90 15.35 18.03 7.39
CA GLU A 90 14.40 18.91 8.05
C GLU A 90 13.00 18.32 7.93
N ALA A 91 12.33 18.18 9.08
CA ALA A 91 11.01 17.60 9.16
C ALA A 91 9.94 18.69 9.11
N GLN A 92 9.41 18.97 7.91
CA GLN A 92 8.28 19.88 7.74
C GLN A 92 6.98 19.08 7.76
N ILE A 93 6.31 18.99 8.92
CA ILE A 93 5.13 18.13 9.11
C ILE A 93 3.80 18.80 8.76
N GLN A 94 3.82 20.11 8.59
CA GLN A 94 2.67 20.94 8.23
C GLN A 94 3.14 22.18 7.47
N THR A 95 2.53 22.50 6.34
CA THR A 95 2.81 23.74 5.61
C THR A 95 2.27 24.96 6.36
N LYS A 96 3.01 26.06 6.28
CA LYS A 96 2.62 27.39 6.78
C LYS A 96 1.91 28.21 5.70
N GLU A 97 1.94 27.75 4.46
CA GLU A 97 1.39 28.47 3.32
C GLU A 97 -0.12 28.28 3.19
N ALA A 98 -0.77 29.30 2.65
CA ALA A 98 -2.16 29.18 2.26
C ALA A 98 -2.27 28.27 1.03
N ILE A 99 -3.16 27.28 1.09
CA ILE A 99 -3.39 26.37 -0.03
C ILE A 99 -4.25 27.08 -1.09
N PRO A 100 -3.76 27.27 -2.32
CA PRO A 100 -4.54 27.88 -3.39
C PRO A 100 -5.61 26.90 -3.88
N THR A 101 -6.55 27.36 -4.70
CA THR A 101 -7.52 26.47 -5.38
C THR A 101 -6.91 25.75 -6.59
N SER A 102 -5.93 26.39 -7.23
CA SER A 102 -5.18 25.91 -8.39
C SER A 102 -3.82 26.62 -8.46
N TYR A 103 -2.85 26.09 -9.21
CA TYR A 103 -1.57 26.76 -9.44
C TYR A 103 -1.15 26.70 -10.90
N VAL A 104 -0.26 27.62 -11.31
CA VAL A 104 0.35 27.61 -12.64
C VAL A 104 1.66 26.85 -12.56
N HIS A 105 1.79 25.76 -13.33
CA HIS A 105 3.02 24.98 -13.37
C HIS A 105 4.14 25.79 -14.01
N LYS A 106 5.24 26.02 -13.27
CA LYS A 106 6.35 26.89 -13.69
C LYS A 106 6.90 26.53 -15.07
N GLU A 107 7.01 25.23 -15.39
CA GLU A 107 7.63 24.78 -16.65
C GLU A 107 6.67 24.75 -17.85
N THR A 108 5.37 24.51 -17.62
CA THR A 108 4.40 24.28 -18.72
C THR A 108 3.46 25.46 -18.91
N ASN A 109 3.47 26.41 -17.98
CA ASN A 109 2.55 27.55 -17.88
C ASN A 109 1.06 27.13 -17.89
N LYS A 110 0.76 25.86 -17.58
CA LYS A 110 -0.60 25.34 -17.51
C LYS A 110 -1.15 25.56 -16.10
N THR A 111 -2.41 25.96 -16.03
CA THR A 111 -3.16 25.93 -14.76
C THR A 111 -3.48 24.48 -14.42
N ILE A 112 -2.97 24.01 -13.29
CA ILE A 112 -3.19 22.66 -12.80
C ILE A 112 -4.23 22.69 -11.69
N GLN A 113 -5.26 21.85 -11.87
CA GLN A 113 -6.20 21.48 -10.83
C GLN A 113 -5.65 20.25 -10.12
N PHE A 114 -5.31 20.39 -8.85
CA PHE A 114 -4.79 19.28 -8.04
C PHE A 114 -5.91 18.69 -7.19
N THR A 115 -5.77 17.43 -6.81
CA THR A 115 -6.71 16.72 -5.93
C THR A 115 -6.12 16.48 -4.54
N HIS A 116 -4.79 16.53 -4.45
CA HIS A 116 -4.02 16.26 -3.25
C HIS A 116 -3.13 17.44 -2.89
N VAL A 117 -2.83 17.58 -1.61
CA VAL A 117 -1.92 18.60 -1.06
C VAL A 117 -0.87 17.88 -0.24
N MET A 118 0.40 18.15 -0.49
CA MET A 118 1.47 17.73 0.40
C MET A 118 1.49 18.68 1.61
N ASN A 119 0.81 18.29 2.68
CA ASN A 119 0.75 19.05 3.91
C ASN A 119 2.04 18.91 4.73
N GLY A 120 2.67 17.75 4.72
CA GLY A 120 3.94 17.52 5.42
C GLY A 120 4.83 16.53 4.69
N LEU A 121 6.13 16.78 4.66
CA LEU A 121 7.11 15.89 4.04
C LEU A 121 8.41 15.89 4.85
N VAL A 122 8.88 14.71 5.20
CA VAL A 122 10.21 14.52 5.82
C VAL A 122 11.06 13.71 4.86
N GLY A 123 12.23 14.25 4.53
CA GLY A 123 13.09 13.75 3.47
C GLY A 123 14.17 12.74 3.90
N ARG A 124 14.79 12.10 2.89
CA ARG A 124 16.12 11.49 2.94
C ARG A 124 17.07 12.36 2.12
N VAL A 125 18.21 12.72 2.69
CA VAL A 125 19.27 13.38 1.93
C VAL A 125 19.70 12.50 0.75
N LYS A 126 19.57 13.05 -0.46
CA LYS A 126 19.98 12.43 -1.74
C LYS A 126 19.35 11.06 -2.06
N GLY A 127 18.29 10.66 -1.34
CA GLY A 127 17.68 9.33 -1.49
C GLY A 127 16.29 9.35 -2.12
N ASN A 128 15.51 10.42 -1.89
CA ASN A 128 14.13 10.47 -2.32
C ASN A 128 14.03 10.84 -3.80
N ARG A 129 13.18 10.14 -4.53
CA ARG A 129 12.78 10.51 -5.90
C ARG A 129 11.34 10.98 -5.88
N LEU A 130 11.02 12.09 -6.56
CA LEU A 130 9.64 12.60 -6.62
C LEU A 130 8.64 11.52 -7.10
N LYS A 131 9.05 10.65 -8.02
CA LYS A 131 8.20 9.53 -8.47
C LYS A 131 7.77 8.57 -7.35
N GLU A 132 8.57 8.43 -6.29
CA GLU A 132 8.25 7.61 -5.12
C GLU A 132 7.14 8.26 -4.30
N ILE A 133 7.09 9.60 -4.25
CA ILE A 133 6.00 10.34 -3.60
C ILE A 133 4.67 10.06 -4.26
N GLY A 134 4.60 10.02 -5.60
CA GLY A 134 3.38 9.66 -6.33
C GLY A 134 2.90 8.23 -6.00
N CYS A 135 3.83 7.28 -5.95
CA CYS A 135 3.55 5.90 -5.55
C CYS A 135 3.01 5.83 -4.10
N THR A 136 3.74 6.39 -3.13
CA THR A 136 3.31 6.43 -1.72
C THR A 136 1.97 7.12 -1.55
N SER A 137 1.75 8.24 -2.22
CA SER A 137 0.48 8.99 -2.18
C SER A 137 -0.67 8.12 -2.69
N SER A 138 -0.46 7.38 -3.78
CA SER A 138 -1.47 6.46 -4.34
C SER A 138 -1.87 5.38 -3.34
N HIS A 139 -0.91 4.81 -2.63
CA HIS A 139 -1.17 3.79 -1.60
C HIS A 139 -1.86 4.38 -0.36
N LEU A 140 -1.47 5.57 0.10
CA LEU A 140 -2.14 6.25 1.21
C LEU A 140 -3.59 6.58 0.86
N GLU A 141 -3.86 7.02 -0.37
CA GLU A 141 -5.22 7.25 -0.85
C GLU A 141 -6.02 5.95 -0.95
N ALA A 142 -5.40 4.86 -1.42
CA ALA A 142 -6.04 3.55 -1.44
C ALA A 142 -6.39 3.06 -0.03
N MET A 143 -5.49 3.19 0.94
CA MET A 143 -5.76 2.87 2.34
C MET A 143 -6.88 3.75 2.92
N ARG A 144 -6.84 5.07 2.65
CA ARG A 144 -7.88 6.01 3.08
C ARG A 144 -9.24 5.61 2.52
N GLN A 145 -9.35 5.36 1.22
CA GLN A 145 -10.59 4.87 0.63
C GLN A 145 -11.01 3.53 1.25
N ALA A 146 -10.09 2.59 1.44
CA ALA A 146 -10.39 1.30 2.04
C ALA A 146 -10.90 1.38 3.49
N ILE A 147 -10.45 2.36 4.27
CA ILE A 147 -10.86 2.55 5.68
C ILE A 147 -12.19 3.31 5.80
N PHE A 148 -12.42 4.31 4.95
CA PHE A 148 -13.56 5.22 5.08
C PHE A 148 -14.71 4.90 4.12
N PHE A 149 -14.49 4.07 3.10
CA PHE A 149 -15.56 3.56 2.25
C PHE A 149 -16.09 2.23 2.80
N ASN A 150 -17.34 2.26 3.28
CA ASN A 150 -17.93 1.12 3.98
C ASN A 150 -18.96 0.39 3.11
N ARG A 151 -18.48 -0.37 2.11
CA ARG A 151 -19.33 -1.27 1.29
C ARG A 151 -19.47 -2.66 1.91
N THR A 152 -18.49 -3.07 2.69
CA THR A 152 -18.47 -4.36 3.39
C THR A 152 -18.19 -4.16 4.87
N ALA A 153 -18.82 -4.99 5.70
CA ALA A 153 -18.56 -5.10 7.13
C ALA A 153 -17.24 -5.84 7.45
N SER A 154 -16.47 -6.27 6.43
CA SER A 154 -15.15 -6.85 6.65
C SER A 154 -14.24 -5.84 7.37
N PRO A 155 -13.58 -6.23 8.46
CA PRO A 155 -12.57 -5.39 9.10
C PRO A 155 -11.28 -5.31 8.28
N TYR A 156 -11.16 -6.13 7.23
CA TYR A 156 -9.98 -6.20 6.38
C TYR A 156 -10.26 -5.75 4.95
N ALA A 157 -9.25 -5.18 4.31
CA ALA A 157 -9.22 -4.87 2.89
C ALA A 157 -7.88 -5.28 2.29
N LEU A 158 -7.88 -5.75 1.04
CA LEU A 158 -6.66 -6.04 0.30
C LEU A 158 -6.34 -4.83 -0.58
N ILE A 159 -5.11 -4.33 -0.51
CA ILE A 159 -4.61 -3.29 -1.42
C ILE A 159 -3.64 -3.93 -2.40
N THR A 160 -3.80 -3.66 -3.69
CA THR A 160 -2.89 -4.17 -4.74
C THR A 160 -2.53 -3.13 -5.79
N GLU A 161 -1.50 -3.42 -6.57
CA GLU A 161 -1.23 -2.76 -7.85
C GLU A 161 -1.99 -3.47 -9.00
N ASP A 162 -1.95 -2.88 -10.20
CA ASP A 162 -2.66 -3.34 -11.41
C ASP A 162 -1.86 -4.31 -12.30
N ASP A 163 -0.69 -4.78 -11.84
CA ASP A 163 0.09 -5.88 -12.43
C ASP A 163 0.06 -7.16 -11.58
N ILE A 164 -0.80 -7.22 -10.57
CA ILE A 164 -0.97 -8.45 -9.78
C ILE A 164 -1.86 -9.44 -10.52
N PHE A 165 -1.39 -10.67 -10.59
CA PHE A 165 -2.16 -11.81 -11.04
C PHE A 165 -2.42 -12.75 -9.85
N ILE A 166 -3.69 -13.09 -9.63
CA ILE A 166 -4.12 -14.00 -8.56
C ILE A 166 -4.55 -15.33 -9.21
N PRO A 167 -3.71 -16.37 -9.22
CA PRO A 167 -3.98 -17.59 -9.96
C PRO A 167 -4.98 -18.55 -9.28
N PHE A 168 -5.44 -18.22 -8.07
CA PHE A 168 -6.30 -19.09 -7.26
C PHE A 168 -7.22 -18.28 -6.34
N ASN A 169 -8.28 -18.90 -5.86
CA ASN A 169 -9.13 -18.30 -4.83
C ASN A 169 -8.36 -18.14 -3.53
N ILE A 170 -8.48 -16.97 -2.91
CA ILE A 170 -7.81 -16.67 -1.64
C ILE A 170 -8.77 -16.99 -0.49
N ASP A 171 -8.37 -17.90 0.40
CA ASP A 171 -9.02 -18.07 1.70
C ASP A 171 -8.59 -16.93 2.64
N PHE A 172 -9.28 -15.80 2.56
CA PHE A 172 -9.01 -14.65 3.42
C PHE A 172 -9.26 -14.95 4.90
N GLN A 173 -10.21 -15.84 5.22
CA GLN A 173 -10.50 -16.19 6.61
C GLN A 173 -9.35 -16.98 7.21
N GLY A 174 -8.86 -18.01 6.51
CA GLY A 174 -7.67 -18.76 6.90
C GLY A 174 -6.42 -17.88 6.96
N LEU A 175 -6.24 -16.97 5.99
CA LEU A 175 -5.12 -16.02 5.97
C LEU A 175 -5.10 -15.17 7.23
N VAL A 176 -6.22 -14.53 7.57
CA VAL A 176 -6.37 -13.70 8.77
C VAL A 176 -6.24 -14.53 10.04
N ALA A 177 -6.86 -15.71 10.11
CA ALA A 177 -6.82 -16.57 11.29
C ALA A 177 -5.39 -17.03 11.62
N SER A 178 -4.53 -17.16 10.61
CA SER A 178 -3.12 -17.48 10.79
C SER A 178 -2.25 -16.29 11.21
N ALA A 179 -2.71 -15.05 11.02
CA ALA A 179 -1.93 -13.84 11.21
C ALA A 179 -1.76 -13.46 12.70
N PRO A 180 -0.73 -12.65 13.05
CA PRO A 180 -0.57 -12.11 14.40
C PRO A 180 -1.81 -11.30 14.82
N LYS A 181 -2.32 -11.47 16.05
CA LYS A 181 -3.63 -10.90 16.46
C LYS A 181 -3.74 -9.37 16.38
N ASP A 182 -2.61 -8.67 16.43
CA ASP A 182 -2.47 -7.21 16.51
C ASP A 182 -1.92 -6.59 15.21
N PHE A 183 -1.97 -7.32 14.09
CA PHE A 183 -1.46 -6.80 12.83
C PHE A 183 -2.25 -5.57 12.35
N SER A 184 -1.52 -4.58 11.83
CA SER A 184 -2.11 -3.46 11.08
C SER A 184 -2.01 -3.67 9.57
N ILE A 185 -0.88 -4.21 9.10
CA ILE A 185 -0.59 -4.50 7.70
C ILE A 185 0.06 -5.88 7.60
N LEU A 186 -0.38 -6.70 6.66
CA LEU A 186 0.29 -7.93 6.23
C LEU A 186 0.80 -7.74 4.82
N GLN A 187 2.12 -7.70 4.65
CA GLN A 187 2.74 -7.66 3.32
C GLN A 187 2.64 -9.05 2.68
N LEU A 188 1.99 -9.14 1.51
CA LEU A 188 1.73 -10.40 0.81
C LEU A 188 2.60 -10.59 -0.44
N PHE A 189 3.48 -9.64 -0.71
CA PHE A 189 4.36 -9.65 -1.86
C PHE A 189 5.79 -9.25 -1.47
N ASN A 190 6.77 -9.89 -2.11
CA ASN A 190 8.17 -9.54 -1.96
C ASN A 190 8.89 -9.74 -3.30
N SER A 191 9.63 -8.73 -3.76
CA SER A 191 10.46 -8.80 -4.97
C SER A 191 11.96 -8.85 -4.67
N ASN A 192 12.36 -8.84 -3.40
CA ASN A 192 13.76 -8.92 -3.01
C ASN A 192 14.17 -10.38 -2.78
N GLU A 193 15.06 -10.89 -3.63
CA GLU A 193 15.55 -12.27 -3.60
C GLU A 193 16.10 -12.70 -2.24
N GLY A 194 16.99 -11.91 -1.64
CA GLY A 194 17.60 -12.25 -0.35
C GLY A 194 16.57 -12.36 0.77
N SER A 195 15.55 -11.49 0.75
CA SER A 195 14.44 -11.52 1.70
C SER A 195 13.56 -12.76 1.49
N MET A 196 13.25 -13.10 0.23
CA MET A 196 12.49 -14.32 -0.10
C MET A 196 13.21 -15.59 0.36
N VAL A 197 14.52 -15.69 0.13
CA VAL A 197 15.34 -16.83 0.60
C VAL A 197 15.29 -16.95 2.12
N ASN A 198 15.34 -15.83 2.84
CA ASN A 198 15.27 -15.82 4.29
C ASN A 198 13.89 -16.25 4.82
N TYR A 199 12.81 -15.76 4.21
CA TYR A 199 11.44 -16.15 4.58
C TYR A 199 11.17 -17.62 4.25
N TRP A 200 11.65 -18.12 3.11
CA TRP A 200 11.54 -19.54 2.77
C TRP A 200 12.25 -20.45 3.76
N LYS A 201 13.44 -20.06 4.23
CA LYS A 201 14.15 -20.79 5.30
C LYS A 201 13.41 -20.74 6.63
N ALA A 202 12.78 -19.63 6.97
CA ALA A 202 11.96 -19.51 8.18
C ALA A 202 10.78 -20.47 8.13
N TYR A 203 10.05 -20.50 7.01
CA TYR A 203 8.93 -21.40 6.79
C TYR A 203 9.35 -22.88 6.82
N THR A 204 10.32 -23.27 5.99
CA THR A 204 10.72 -24.69 5.86
C THR A 204 11.38 -25.28 7.10
N ARG A 205 12.06 -24.46 7.92
CA ARG A 205 12.78 -24.95 9.11
C ARG A 205 11.98 -24.81 10.41
N ARG A 206 11.14 -23.77 10.52
CA ARG A 206 10.45 -23.41 11.77
C ARG A 206 8.92 -23.41 11.65
N GLY A 207 8.38 -23.59 10.45
CA GLY A 207 6.93 -23.48 10.21
C GLY A 207 6.41 -22.05 10.35
N GLU A 208 7.28 -21.03 10.29
CA GLU A 208 6.88 -19.63 10.44
C GLU A 208 6.21 -19.14 9.15
N LEU A 209 4.90 -18.90 9.21
CA LEU A 209 4.12 -18.28 8.13
C LEU A 209 4.30 -16.76 8.09
N TRP A 210 4.42 -16.15 9.27
CA TRP A 210 4.52 -14.71 9.43
C TRP A 210 5.84 -14.36 10.10
N THR A 211 6.55 -13.41 9.51
CA THR A 211 7.79 -12.87 10.07
C THR A 211 7.67 -11.36 10.17
N GLU A 212 8.12 -10.80 11.29
CA GLU A 212 8.14 -9.36 11.46
C GLU A 212 9.16 -8.73 10.50
N ASN A 213 8.72 -7.70 9.77
CA ASN A 213 9.61 -6.93 8.91
C ASN A 213 10.42 -5.94 9.75
N LEU A 214 11.49 -6.42 10.38
CA LEU A 214 12.34 -5.59 11.23
C LEU A 214 13.23 -4.68 10.38
N GLN A 215 12.91 -3.38 10.34
CA GLN A 215 13.67 -2.29 9.67
C GLN A 215 15.18 -2.28 9.97
N ARG A 216 15.63 -2.97 11.02
CA ARG A 216 17.04 -3.07 11.43
C ARG A 216 17.85 -4.11 10.66
N LYS A 217 17.24 -4.92 9.78
CA LYS A 217 17.95 -5.92 8.98
C LYS A 217 18.15 -5.38 7.57
N ALA A 218 19.35 -5.57 7.02
CA ALA A 218 19.63 -5.26 5.61
C ALA A 218 18.71 -6.00 4.61
N SER A 219 18.01 -7.04 5.08
CA SER A 219 16.99 -7.80 4.34
C SER A 219 15.55 -7.33 4.60
N ALA A 220 15.33 -6.18 5.23
CA ALA A 220 13.99 -5.62 5.37
C ALA A 220 13.62 -4.91 4.06
N PHE A 221 12.72 -5.52 3.30
CA PHE A 221 12.28 -4.99 2.02
C PHE A 221 10.79 -4.66 2.06
N TRP A 222 10.46 -3.43 1.70
CA TRP A 222 9.08 -2.96 1.61
C TRP A 222 8.61 -3.09 0.17
N SER A 223 7.46 -3.72 -0.01
CA SER A 223 6.77 -3.75 -1.29
C SER A 223 5.29 -3.45 -1.08
N THR A 224 4.75 -2.64 -1.98
CA THR A 224 3.36 -2.20 -1.97
C THR A 224 2.50 -2.92 -3.01
N CYS A 225 3.08 -3.90 -3.71
CA CYS A 225 2.44 -4.65 -4.77
C CYS A 225 1.15 -5.36 -4.31
N ALA A 226 1.17 -6.00 -3.14
CA ALA A 226 -0.02 -6.55 -2.50
C ALA A 226 0.15 -6.62 -0.98
N TYR A 227 -0.84 -6.13 -0.24
CA TYR A 227 -0.88 -6.21 1.22
C TYR A 227 -2.31 -6.14 1.77
N LEU A 228 -2.56 -6.87 2.85
CA LEU A 228 -3.82 -6.83 3.59
C LEU A 228 -3.72 -5.79 4.69
N ILE A 229 -4.77 -4.99 4.88
CA ILE A 229 -4.86 -4.03 5.98
C ILE A 229 -5.95 -4.41 6.96
N ASN A 230 -5.73 -4.13 8.25
CA ASN A 230 -6.77 -4.05 9.26
C ASN A 230 -7.29 -2.60 9.32
N ARG A 231 -8.55 -2.40 8.91
CA ARG A 231 -9.18 -1.08 8.78
C ARG A 231 -9.25 -0.35 10.12
N GLU A 232 -9.57 -1.06 11.20
CA GLU A 232 -9.70 -0.46 12.53
C GLU A 232 -8.34 -0.07 13.10
N ALA A 233 -7.36 -0.96 13.00
CA ALA A 233 -6.01 -0.71 13.51
C ALA A 233 -5.32 0.46 12.78
N LEU A 234 -5.52 0.60 11.46
CA LEU A 234 -4.90 1.68 10.67
C LEU A 234 -5.68 3.00 10.68
N ARG A 235 -6.97 2.99 11.00
CA ARG A 235 -7.82 4.20 11.01
C ARG A 235 -7.19 5.40 11.71
N PRO A 236 -6.72 5.32 12.97
CA PRO A 236 -6.16 6.48 13.67
C PRO A 236 -4.88 7.02 13.03
N ILE A 237 -4.12 6.17 12.33
CA ILE A 237 -2.90 6.56 11.62
C ILE A 237 -3.28 7.29 10.33
N ILE A 238 -4.08 6.65 9.48
CA ILE A 238 -4.48 7.18 8.18
C ILE A 238 -5.27 8.48 8.32
N GLN A 239 -6.12 8.61 9.34
CA GLN A 239 -6.84 9.86 9.63
C GLN A 239 -5.92 11.05 9.92
N LYS A 240 -4.69 10.82 10.40
CA LYS A 240 -3.71 11.88 10.67
C LYS A 240 -2.87 12.21 9.43
N ILE A 241 -2.52 11.20 8.62
CA ILE A 241 -1.56 11.36 7.52
C ILE A 241 -2.18 11.49 6.13
N ALA A 242 -3.48 11.16 5.98
CA ALA A 242 -4.21 11.24 4.73
C ALA A 242 -5.68 11.59 4.99
N TYR A 243 -5.99 12.88 5.10
CA TYR A 243 -7.32 13.38 5.49
C TYR A 243 -7.92 14.34 4.47
N VAL A 244 -9.24 14.47 4.45
CA VAL A 244 -9.93 15.40 3.55
C VAL A 244 -10.14 16.74 4.25
N LYS A 245 -9.76 17.84 3.60
CA LYS A 245 -10.04 19.21 4.03
C LYS A 245 -10.21 20.10 2.79
N ASN A 246 -11.30 20.88 2.76
CA ASN A 246 -11.68 21.72 1.64
C ASN A 246 -11.71 20.96 0.30
N ASP A 247 -12.35 19.78 0.29
CA ASP A 247 -12.49 18.90 -0.87
C ASP A 247 -11.17 18.41 -1.51
N LYS A 248 -10.04 18.56 -0.79
CA LYS A 248 -8.73 18.04 -1.17
C LYS A 248 -8.26 17.02 -0.14
N VAL A 249 -7.45 16.06 -0.58
CA VAL A 249 -6.78 15.11 0.32
C VAL A 249 -5.43 15.68 0.73
N HIS A 250 -5.22 15.87 2.03
CA HIS A 250 -3.98 16.35 2.63
C HIS A 250 -3.13 15.17 3.05
N LEU A 251 -1.90 15.13 2.57
CA LEU A 251 -0.95 14.06 2.80
C LEU A 251 0.21 14.56 3.68
N THR A 252 0.58 13.77 4.69
CA THR A 252 1.80 13.96 5.46
C THR A 252 2.66 12.70 5.36
N ILE A 253 3.78 12.77 4.65
CA ILE A 253 4.65 11.63 4.39
C ILE A 253 5.98 11.78 5.13
N VAL A 254 6.34 10.77 5.93
CA VAL A 254 7.64 10.71 6.61
C VAL A 254 8.51 9.69 5.86
N ALA A 255 9.20 10.13 4.82
CA ALA A 255 10.04 9.26 4.02
C ALA A 255 11.45 9.19 4.61
N GLY A 256 11.74 8.16 5.43
CA GLY A 256 13.13 7.73 5.65
C GLY A 256 13.87 8.13 6.90
N MET A 257 13.39 7.66 8.04
CA MET A 257 14.18 7.70 9.27
C MET A 257 15.15 6.52 9.28
N VAL A 258 16.36 6.73 8.74
CA VAL A 258 17.47 5.75 8.86
C VAL A 258 18.03 5.72 10.30
N ALA A 259 17.77 6.77 11.08
CA ALA A 259 18.00 6.80 12.52
C ALA A 259 16.65 6.97 13.23
N ILE A 260 16.36 6.12 14.21
CA ILE A 260 15.27 6.31 15.17
C ILE A 260 15.62 7.56 15.99
N ILE A 261 15.41 8.74 15.43
CA ILE A 261 15.28 9.96 16.22
C ILE A 261 13.86 9.89 16.74
N CYS A 262 13.73 9.54 18.02
CA CYS A 262 12.45 9.47 18.71
C CYS A 262 11.68 10.77 18.46
N PHE A 263 10.57 10.68 17.72
CA PHE A 263 9.58 11.74 17.73
C PHE A 263 8.87 11.74 19.09
N TYR A 264 9.56 12.28 20.10
CA TYR A 264 8.96 12.61 21.39
C TYR A 264 7.79 13.61 21.22
N HIS A 265 7.73 14.34 20.10
CA HIS A 265 6.71 15.37 19.87
C HIS A 265 5.57 15.02 18.91
N ILE A 266 5.68 13.99 18.05
CA ILE A 266 4.61 13.70 17.06
C ILE A 266 3.61 12.66 17.57
N TYR A 267 4.01 11.77 18.48
CA TYR A 267 3.15 10.64 18.89
C TYR A 267 3.05 10.41 20.41
N CYS A 268 3.81 11.10 21.25
CA CYS A 268 3.73 10.92 22.71
C CYS A 268 2.78 11.93 23.36
N SER A 269 1.50 11.59 23.44
CA SER A 269 0.77 11.83 24.69
C SER A 269 1.12 10.65 25.59
N CYS A 270 2.12 10.82 26.47
CA CYS A 270 2.39 9.85 27.52
C CYS A 270 1.10 9.65 28.32
N HIS A 271 0.37 8.56 28.07
CA HIS A 271 -0.38 7.75 29.03
C HIS A 271 -0.63 6.38 28.34
N SER A 272 -0.01 5.33 28.89
CA SER A 272 -0.15 3.89 28.58
C SER A 272 0.31 3.33 27.21
N ASN A 273 1.45 2.61 27.25
CA ASN A 273 1.79 1.36 26.53
C ASN A 273 1.26 1.12 25.10
N ILE A 274 1.66 1.92 24.12
CA ILE A 274 1.59 1.53 22.70
C ILE A 274 2.93 1.81 22.02
N THR A 275 3.62 0.75 21.61
CA THR A 275 4.83 0.82 20.77
C THR A 275 4.37 1.07 19.33
N LEU A 276 4.56 2.28 18.82
CA LEU A 276 4.32 2.60 17.41
C LEU A 276 5.55 2.27 16.58
N THR A 277 5.48 1.21 15.80
CA THR A 277 6.43 0.95 14.70
C THR A 277 6.10 1.94 13.57
N CYS A 278 7.07 2.79 13.22
CA CYS A 278 6.96 3.68 12.06
C CYS A 278 6.84 2.81 10.79
N ILE A 279 5.83 3.07 9.96
CA ILE A 279 5.65 2.44 8.64
C ILE A 279 6.84 2.80 7.74
#